data_AF-A0A937I035-F1
#
_entry.id   AF-A0A937I035-F1
#
_cell.length_a   1.000
_cell.length_b   1.000
_cell.length_c   1.000
_cell.angle_alpha   90.00
_cell.angle_beta   90.00
_cell.angle_gamma   90.00
#
_symmetry.space_group_name_H-M   'P 1'
#
loop_
_entity.id
_entity.type
_entity.pdbx_description
1 polymer ?
#
loop_
_entity_poly.entity_id
_entity_poly.type
_entity_poly.pdbx_seq_one_letter_code
_entity_poly.pdbx_strand_id
1 'polypeptide(L)'
;MKQGSLYETFVQLAALVFAFIVVQAVYTTVIRPIADDIQTFQAEQQQIDENFVPERSVFVILKDIEQQACITLMLWATFIIGLKTQQTIKQRGLLDRTLVQVNEGMSVLPEDSRNYARPVQALPEQEQDFLLPRALLAGLHRFQTT
;
A
#
# COMPACT_ATOMS: atom_id res chain seq x y z
N MET A 1 11.56 -13.43 16.55
CA MET A 1 11.46 -12.67 15.29
C MET A 1 10.41 -13.34 14.42
N LYS A 2 9.24 -12.70 14.18
CA LYS A 2 8.14 -13.28 13.37
C LYS A 2 8.68 -13.52 11.95
N GLN A 3 8.75 -14.77 11.49
CA GLN A 3 9.26 -15.13 10.15
C GLN A 3 8.56 -14.37 9.01
N GLY A 4 7.32 -13.90 9.21
CA GLY A 4 6.61 -13.05 8.25
C GLY A 4 7.24 -11.68 7.96
N SER A 5 8.03 -11.11 8.90
CA SER A 5 8.60 -9.77 8.73
C SER A 5 9.73 -9.72 7.70
N LEU A 6 10.58 -10.76 7.64
CA LEU A 6 11.70 -10.78 6.69
C LEU A 6 11.20 -11.03 5.27
N TYR A 7 10.23 -11.92 5.11
CA TYR A 7 9.59 -12.17 3.82
C TYR A 7 8.91 -10.91 3.28
N GLU A 8 8.16 -10.18 4.11
CA GLU A 8 7.52 -8.94 3.69
C GLU A 8 8.55 -7.89 3.24
N THR A 9 9.62 -7.68 4.01
CA THR A 9 10.71 -6.76 3.61
C THR A 9 11.35 -7.18 2.29
N PHE A 10 11.58 -8.47 2.09
CA PHE A 10 12.14 -8.98 0.84
C PHE A 10 11.22 -8.70 -0.35
N VAL A 11 9.92 -8.96 -0.22
CA VAL A 11 8.93 -8.67 -1.27
C VAL A 11 8.87 -7.18 -1.57
N GLN A 12 8.92 -6.32 -0.55
CA GLN A 12 8.93 -4.86 -0.74
C GLN A 12 10.20 -4.37 -1.45
N LEU A 13 11.38 -4.92 -1.12
CA LEU A 13 12.64 -4.60 -1.80
C LEU A 13 12.65 -5.10 -3.25
N ALA A 14 12.17 -6.32 -3.49
CA ALA A 14 12.04 -6.87 -4.84
C ALA A 14 11.11 -5.99 -5.70
N ALA A 15 10.01 -5.50 -5.12
CA ALA A 15 9.10 -4.58 -5.81
C ALA A 15 9.75 -3.23 -6.13
N LEU A 16 10.60 -2.68 -5.25
CA LEU A 16 11.36 -1.47 -5.53
C LEU A 16 12.31 -1.66 -6.71
N VAL A 17 13.08 -2.74 -6.70
CA VAL A 17 14.02 -3.07 -7.78
C VAL A 17 13.26 -3.26 -9.10
N PHE A 18 12.14 -3.98 -9.07
CA PHE A 18 11.29 -4.17 -10.24
C PHE A 18 10.76 -2.84 -10.79
N ALA A 19 10.20 -1.99 -9.92
CA ALA A 19 9.70 -0.66 -10.31
C ALA A 19 10.81 0.19 -10.94
N PHE A 20 12.01 0.19 -10.33
CA PHE A 20 13.16 0.91 -10.87
C PHE A 20 13.56 0.40 -12.26
N ILE A 21 13.65 -0.92 -12.47
CA ILE A 21 14.01 -1.51 -13.77
C ILE A 21 13.00 -1.12 -14.84
N VAL A 22 11.69 -1.24 -14.53
CA VAL A 22 10.62 -0.91 -15.48
C VAL A 22 10.65 0.57 -15.85
N VAL A 23 10.73 1.46 -14.86
CA VAL A 23 10.78 2.91 -15.09
C VAL A 23 12.05 3.28 -15.85
N GLN A 24 13.20 2.75 -15.46
CA GLN A 24 14.47 2.97 -16.15
C GLN A 24 14.38 2.57 -17.61
N ALA A 25 13.83 1.39 -17.93
CA ALA A 25 13.67 0.92 -19.30
C ALA A 25 12.78 1.85 -20.13
N VAL A 26 11.64 2.29 -19.60
CA VAL A 26 10.75 3.23 -20.29
C VAL A 26 11.44 4.59 -20.49
N TYR A 27 12.19 5.06 -19.49
CA TYR A 27 12.91 6.33 -19.57
C TYR A 27 14.00 6.32 -20.65
N THR A 28 14.79 5.26 -20.72
CA THR A 28 15.91 5.16 -21.68
C THR A 28 15.46 4.84 -23.09
N THR A 29 14.40 4.06 -23.27
CA THR A 29 13.97 3.60 -24.61
C THR A 29 12.89 4.48 -25.25
N VAL A 30 12.12 5.23 -24.46
CA VAL A 30 10.99 6.01 -24.96
C VAL A 30 11.07 7.47 -24.54
N ILE A 31 11.14 7.77 -23.24
CA ILE A 31 10.91 9.15 -22.78
C ILE A 31 12.03 10.09 -23.20
N ARG A 32 13.29 9.75 -22.89
CA ARG A 32 14.44 10.59 -23.24
C ARG A 32 14.66 10.74 -24.75
N PRO A 33 14.67 9.67 -25.57
CA PRO A 33 14.89 9.83 -27.00
C PRO A 33 13.81 10.70 -27.66
N ILE A 34 12.53 10.49 -27.33
CA ILE A 34 11.44 11.31 -27.89
C ILE A 34 11.55 12.76 -27.41
N ALA A 35 11.92 12.99 -26.15
CA ALA A 35 12.11 14.34 -25.64
C ALA A 35 13.25 15.07 -26.35
N ASP A 36 14.37 14.38 -26.61
CA ASP A 36 15.53 14.94 -27.30
C ASP A 36 15.18 15.28 -28.76
N ASP A 37 14.47 14.40 -29.47
CA ASP A 37 13.99 14.65 -30.84
C ASP A 37 13.05 15.86 -30.93
N ILE A 38 12.17 16.03 -29.95
CA ILE A 38 11.26 17.19 -29.89
C ILE A 38 12.05 18.47 -29.62
N GLN A 39 13.02 18.43 -28.72
CA GLN A 39 13.82 19.61 -28.38
C GLN A 39 14.73 20.05 -29.52
N THR A 40 15.35 19.11 -30.24
CA THR A 40 16.17 19.43 -31.42
C THR A 40 15.33 20.06 -32.52
N PHE A 41 14.18 19.48 -32.84
CA PHE A 41 13.25 20.05 -33.82
C PHE A 41 12.79 21.46 -33.43
N GLN A 42 12.40 21.68 -32.17
CA GLN A 42 11.98 23.00 -31.70
C GLN A 42 13.14 24.02 -31.75
N ALA A 43 14.36 23.61 -31.42
CA ALA A 43 15.53 24.47 -31.49
C ALA A 43 15.87 24.88 -32.95
N GLU A 44 15.71 23.97 -33.91
CA GLU A 44 15.88 24.28 -35.34
C GLU A 44 14.83 25.30 -35.83
N GLN A 45 13.55 25.12 -35.44
CA GLN A 45 12.49 26.05 -35.84
C GLN A 45 12.69 27.45 -35.24
N GLN A 46 13.18 27.55 -34.00
CA GLN A 46 13.51 28.84 -33.36
C GLN A 46 14.64 29.59 -34.07
N GLN A 47 15.54 28.89 -34.76
CA GLN A 47 16.60 29.53 -35.53
C GLN A 47 16.10 30.06 -36.88
N ILE A 48 15.03 29.47 -37.42
CA ILE A 48 14.44 29.85 -38.71
C ILE A 48 13.42 30.97 -38.54
N ASP A 49 12.56 30.89 -37.52
CA ASP A 49 11.51 31.86 -37.24
C ASP A 49 11.63 32.42 -35.82
N GLU A 50 11.96 33.71 -35.73
CA GLU A 50 12.09 34.44 -34.46
C GLU A 50 10.76 34.52 -33.68
N ASN A 51 9.62 34.35 -34.36
CA ASN A 51 8.29 34.30 -33.73
C ASN A 51 7.82 32.89 -33.38
N PHE A 52 8.65 31.86 -33.56
CA PHE A 52 8.28 30.48 -33.27
C PHE A 52 8.03 30.27 -31.77
N VAL A 53 6.84 29.78 -31.42
CA VAL A 53 6.47 29.44 -30.04
C VAL A 53 6.57 27.92 -29.85
N PRO A 54 7.51 27.42 -29.03
CA PRO A 54 7.64 25.98 -28.80
C PRO A 54 6.42 25.39 -28.10
N GLU A 55 5.92 24.26 -28.62
CA GLU A 55 4.81 23.53 -28.02
C GLU A 55 5.25 22.72 -26.80
N ARG A 56 4.39 22.68 -25.78
CA ARG A 56 4.65 21.93 -24.55
C ARG A 56 4.43 20.43 -24.76
N SER A 57 5.51 19.65 -24.64
CA SER A 57 5.47 18.19 -24.76
C SER A 57 5.52 17.49 -23.40
N VAL A 58 4.69 16.45 -23.22
CA VAL A 58 4.69 15.59 -22.02
C VAL A 58 6.03 14.87 -21.85
N PHE A 59 6.67 14.42 -22.93
CA PHE A 59 7.97 13.75 -22.87
C PHE A 59 9.06 14.68 -22.36
N VAL A 60 9.04 15.94 -22.80
CA VAL A 60 9.98 16.98 -22.36
C VAL A 60 9.79 17.30 -20.87
N ILE A 61 8.55 17.31 -20.37
CA ILE A 61 8.26 17.50 -18.94
C ILE A 61 8.77 16.30 -18.11
N LEU A 62 8.63 15.08 -18.64
CA LEU A 62 8.95 13.86 -17.91
C LEU A 62 10.43 13.48 -17.92
N LYS A 63 11.23 13.97 -18.88
CA LYS A 63 12.61 13.49 -19.12
C LYS A 63 13.56 13.62 -17.93
N ASP A 64 13.27 14.57 -17.02
CA ASP A 64 14.16 14.93 -15.93
C ASP A 64 14.26 13.83 -14.85
N ILE A 65 15.41 13.77 -14.19
CA ILE A 65 15.74 12.72 -13.21
C ILE A 65 14.84 12.76 -11.98
N GLU A 66 14.33 13.94 -11.62
CA GLU A 66 13.39 14.12 -10.52
C GLU A 66 12.08 13.37 -10.78
N GLN A 67 11.56 13.45 -12.01
CA GLN A 67 10.29 12.79 -12.36
C GLN A 67 10.47 11.29 -12.45
N GLN A 68 11.63 10.84 -12.94
CA GLN A 68 11.98 9.43 -12.94
C GLN A 68 12.00 8.84 -11.52
N ALA A 69 12.66 9.53 -10.58
CA ALA A 69 12.72 9.12 -9.19
C ALA A 69 11.32 9.14 -8.56
N CYS A 70 10.56 10.21 -8.79
CA CYS A 70 9.19 10.37 -8.30
C CYS A 70 8.28 9.21 -8.75
N ILE A 71 8.27 8.88 -10.06
CA ILE A 71 7.45 7.80 -10.60
C ILE A 71 7.89 6.44 -10.04
N THR A 72 9.19 6.21 -9.92
CA THR A 72 9.71 4.96 -9.33
C THR A 72 9.23 4.78 -7.89
N LEU A 73 9.37 5.81 -7.06
CA LEU A 73 8.96 5.79 -5.66
C LEU A 73 7.43 5.73 -5.52
N MET A 74 6.69 6.41 -6.40
CA MET A 74 5.23 6.35 -6.44
C MET A 74 4.76 4.91 -6.70
N LEU A 75 5.28 4.25 -7.75
CA LEU A 75 4.90 2.86 -8.07
C LEU A 75 5.22 1.91 -6.91
N TRP A 76 6.38 2.09 -6.28
CA TRP A 76 6.76 1.30 -5.11
C TRP A 76 5.85 1.55 -3.90
N ALA A 77 5.56 2.81 -3.58
CA ALA A 77 4.66 3.17 -2.49
C ALA A 77 3.24 2.65 -2.73
N THR A 78 2.70 2.79 -3.95
CA THR A 78 1.40 2.24 -4.33
C THR A 78 1.36 0.73 -4.17
N PHE A 79 2.45 0.02 -4.52
CA PHE A 79 2.54 -1.42 -4.30
C PHE A 79 2.49 -1.79 -2.81
N ILE A 80 3.26 -1.11 -1.96
CA ILE A 80 3.24 -1.32 -0.49
C ILE A 80 1.83 -1.06 0.05
N ILE A 81 1.23 0.08 -0.31
CA ILE A 81 -0.12 0.44 0.12
C ILE A 81 -1.13 -0.62 -0.34
N GLY A 82 -1.02 -1.13 -1.57
CA GLY A 82 -1.86 -2.19 -2.09
C GLY A 82 -1.81 -3.47 -1.25
N LEU A 83 -0.61 -3.94 -0.91
CA LEU A 83 -0.42 -5.11 -0.05
C LEU A 83 -1.05 -4.91 1.34
N LYS A 84 -0.80 -3.76 1.98
CA LYS A 84 -1.36 -3.43 3.29
C LYS A 84 -2.88 -3.22 3.26
N THR A 85 -3.41 -2.69 2.16
CA THR A 85 -4.84 -2.49 1.95
C THR A 85 -5.56 -3.84 1.89
N GLN A 86 -5.02 -4.82 1.17
CA GLN A 86 -5.59 -6.17 1.14
C GLN A 86 -5.64 -6.81 2.53
N GLN A 87 -4.58 -6.65 3.33
CA GLN A 87 -4.57 -7.12 4.72
C GLN A 87 -5.66 -6.41 5.54
N THR A 88 -5.75 -5.09 5.43
CA THR A 88 -6.77 -4.28 6.13
C THR A 88 -8.19 -4.70 5.75
N ILE A 89 -8.46 -4.97 4.47
CA ILE A 89 -9.77 -5.43 4.00
C ILE A 89 -10.13 -6.79 4.62
N LYS A 90 -9.18 -7.75 4.64
CA LYS A 90 -9.38 -9.05 5.30
C LYS A 90 -9.68 -8.90 6.79
N GLN A 91 -8.98 -7.98 7.46
CA GLN A 91 -9.22 -7.69 8.88
C GLN A 91 -10.59 -7.06 9.11
N ARG A 92 -11.01 -6.12 8.25
CA ARG A 92 -12.33 -5.49 8.33
C ARG A 92 -13.47 -6.49 8.22
N GLY A 93 -13.32 -7.53 7.41
CA GLY A 93 -14.32 -8.60 7.30
C GLY A 93 -14.61 -9.34 8.61
N LEU A 94 -13.76 -9.23 9.64
CA LEU A 94 -14.09 -9.76 10.97
C LEU A 94 -15.12 -8.92 11.72
N LEU A 95 -15.26 -7.61 11.42
CA LEU A 95 -16.29 -6.78 12.05
C LEU A 95 -17.70 -7.23 11.68
N ASP A 96 -17.87 -7.80 10.49
CA ASP A 96 -19.17 -8.29 10.01
C ASP A 96 -19.53 -9.67 10.59
N ARG A 97 -18.60 -10.32 11.31
CA ARG A 97 -18.84 -11.62 11.96
C ARG A 97 -19.27 -11.41 13.41
N THR A 98 -20.25 -12.18 13.87
CA THR A 98 -20.61 -12.27 15.29
C THR A 98 -19.54 -13.05 16.06
N LEU A 99 -18.51 -12.35 16.53
CA LEU A 99 -17.41 -12.94 17.31
C LEU A 99 -17.79 -13.20 18.77
N VAL A 100 -18.73 -12.41 19.32
CA VAL A 100 -19.22 -12.57 20.68
C VAL A 100 -20.75 -12.66 20.62
N GLN A 101 -21.30 -13.72 21.20
CA GLN A 101 -22.74 -13.98 21.20
C GLN A 101 -23.41 -13.22 22.34
N VAL A 102 -23.71 -11.94 22.13
CA VAL A 102 -24.49 -11.11 23.07
C VAL A 102 -25.74 -10.61 22.36
N ASN A 103 -26.91 -10.79 22.99
CA ASN A 103 -28.16 -10.22 22.49
C ASN A 103 -28.36 -8.79 23.03
N GLU A 104 -29.07 -7.96 22.28
CA GLU A 104 -29.44 -6.63 22.73
C GLU A 104 -30.22 -6.69 24.05
N GLY A 105 -29.87 -5.82 25.00
CA GLY A 105 -30.49 -5.76 26.32
C GLY A 105 -29.99 -6.80 27.34
N MET A 106 -29.05 -7.67 26.97
CA MET A 106 -28.43 -8.62 27.90
C MET A 106 -27.40 -7.92 28.81
N SER A 107 -27.47 -8.18 30.12
CA SER A 107 -26.42 -7.77 31.06
C SER A 107 -25.19 -8.66 30.88
N VAL A 108 -24.02 -8.04 30.72
CA VAL A 108 -22.74 -8.74 30.56
C VAL A 108 -22.03 -8.74 31.92
N LEU A 109 -21.85 -9.91 32.54
CA LEU A 109 -21.21 -10.03 33.85
C LEU A 109 -19.74 -10.48 33.73
N PRO A 110 -18.87 -10.15 34.71
CA PRO A 110 -17.47 -10.58 34.69
C PRO A 110 -17.29 -12.10 34.57
N GLU A 111 -18.16 -12.89 35.19
CA GLU A 111 -18.17 -14.36 35.07
C GLU A 111 -18.36 -14.87 33.63
N ASP A 112 -19.11 -14.15 32.80
CA ASP A 112 -19.41 -14.54 31.41
C ASP A 112 -18.24 -14.28 30.46
N SER A 113 -17.27 -13.44 30.86
CA SER A 113 -16.13 -13.01 30.04
C SER A 113 -15.36 -14.18 29.43
N ARG A 114 -15.20 -15.29 30.19
CA ARG A 114 -14.50 -16.49 29.72
C ARG A 114 -15.28 -17.22 28.63
N ASN A 115 -16.61 -17.23 28.71
CA ASN A 115 -17.48 -17.82 27.69
C ASN A 115 -17.43 -16.99 26.41
N TYR A 116 -17.44 -15.66 26.53
CA TYR A 116 -17.31 -14.74 25.41
C TYR A 116 -15.93 -14.75 24.73
N ALA A 117 -14.86 -15.08 25.46
CA ALA A 117 -13.52 -15.18 24.89
C ALA A 117 -13.29 -16.45 24.06
N ARG A 118 -14.00 -17.56 24.37
CA ARG A 118 -13.79 -18.86 23.70
C ARG A 118 -13.98 -18.83 22.18
N PRO A 119 -15.08 -18.26 21.62
CA PRO A 119 -15.24 -18.15 20.17
C PRO A 119 -14.12 -17.35 19.50
N VAL A 120 -13.64 -16.29 20.17
CA VAL A 120 -12.53 -15.46 19.68
C VAL A 120 -11.19 -16.21 19.71
N GLN A 121 -10.95 -17.03 20.74
CA GLN A 121 -9.77 -17.92 20.85
C GLN A 121 -9.83 -19.10 19.87
N ALA A 122 -11.01 -19.46 19.38
CA ALA A 122 -11.21 -20.54 18.41
C ALA A 122 -10.99 -20.09 16.95
N LEU A 123 -10.77 -18.79 16.70
CA LEU A 123 -10.43 -18.29 15.37
C LEU A 123 -9.12 -18.92 14.85
N PRO A 124 -8.91 -19.00 13.52
CA PRO A 124 -7.62 -19.42 12.97
C PRO A 124 -6.46 -18.54 13.47
N GLU A 125 -5.27 -19.11 13.66
CA GLU A 125 -4.10 -18.38 14.22
C GLU A 125 -3.81 -17.05 13.50
N GLN A 126 -3.98 -17.01 12.17
CA GLN A 126 -3.78 -15.79 11.38
C GLN A 126 -4.81 -14.70 11.72
N GLU A 127 -6.07 -15.07 11.96
CA GLU A 127 -7.15 -14.13 12.32
C GLU A 127 -7.03 -13.68 13.78
N GLN A 128 -6.54 -14.55 14.68
CA GLN A 128 -6.31 -14.18 16.09
C GLN A 128 -5.28 -13.03 16.23
N ASP A 129 -4.32 -12.95 15.32
CA ASP A 129 -3.32 -11.87 15.28
C ASP A 129 -3.90 -10.51 14.83
N PHE A 130 -5.15 -10.47 14.34
CA PHE A 130 -5.80 -9.24 13.89
C PHE A 130 -6.14 -8.32 15.07
N LEU A 131 -6.35 -7.04 14.76
CA LEU A 131 -6.59 -6.02 15.78
C LEU A 131 -7.85 -6.32 16.61
N LEU A 132 -8.96 -6.69 15.97
CA LEU A 132 -10.25 -6.88 16.62
C LEU A 132 -10.23 -8.05 17.64
N PRO A 133 -9.82 -9.29 17.29
CA PRO A 133 -9.68 -10.38 18.25
C PRO A 133 -8.75 -10.04 19.42
N ARG A 134 -7.60 -9.42 19.15
CA ARG A 134 -6.65 -9.02 20.21
C ARG A 134 -7.26 -7.99 21.17
N ALA A 135 -7.96 -7.00 20.63
CA ALA A 135 -8.65 -5.98 21.43
C ALA A 135 -9.77 -6.60 22.27
N LEU A 136 -10.59 -7.48 21.68
CA LEU A 136 -11.66 -8.18 22.38
C LEU A 136 -11.13 -9.06 23.51
N LEU A 137 -10.10 -9.88 23.24
CA LEU A 137 -9.50 -10.74 24.26
C LEU A 137 -8.88 -9.92 25.39
N ALA A 138 -8.12 -8.87 25.07
CA ALA A 138 -7.56 -7.98 26.08
C ALA A 138 -8.64 -7.30 26.93
N GLY A 139 -9.72 -6.85 26.29
CA GLY A 139 -10.88 -6.24 26.95
C GLY A 139 -11.60 -7.20 27.88
N LEU A 140 -11.95 -8.40 27.41
CA LEU A 140 -12.63 -9.45 28.19
C LEU A 140 -11.77 -9.94 29.37
N HIS A 141 -10.46 -10.12 29.15
CA HIS A 141 -9.54 -10.48 30.23
C HIS A 141 -9.47 -9.40 31.30
N ARG A 142 -9.41 -8.12 30.92
CA ARG A 142 -9.41 -7.02 31.88
C ARG A 142 -10.74 -6.91 32.62
N PHE A 143 -11.85 -7.03 31.91
CA PHE A 143 -13.20 -6.96 32.49
C PHE A 143 -13.46 -8.07 33.52
N GLN A 144 -12.89 -9.26 33.32
CA GLN A 144 -12.97 -10.35 34.30
C GLN A 144 -12.26 -10.01 35.62
N THR A 145 -11.23 -9.16 35.59
CA THR A 145 -10.38 -8.85 36.76
C THR A 145 -10.83 -7.62 37.55
N THR A 146 -11.76 -6.84 37.01
CA THR A 146 -12.31 -5.62 37.62
C THR A 146 -13.69 -5.89 38.17
#